data_AF-A0A419F7B4-F1
#
_entry.id   AF-A0A419F7B4-F1
#
_cell.length_a   1.000
_cell.length_b   1.000
_cell.length_c   1.000
_cell.angle_alpha   90.00
_cell.angle_beta   90.00
_cell.angle_gamma   90.00
#
_symmetry.space_group_name_H-M   'P 1'
#
loop_
_entity.id
_entity.type
_entity.pdbx_description
1 polymer ?
#
loop_
_entity_poly.entity_id
_entity_poly.type
_entity_poly.pdbx_seq_one_letter_code
_entity_poly.pdbx_strand_id
1 'polypeptide(L)'
;MRWSRTRTYAGWVLLVTVLPVLGGCGTLLKSKSAPVAKEAPGPGLSRLSDGREGFIIREVPEMDEASRKDFARAVALLTEKDYAQAVALLEQLIERSPGVTAPYINLAIAYRHIDKPEQAEAHLKTALNLVPDHPVASNEYGLLCRKKGRFSEARAIYEKSIERFPEYYPLRRNLGILCDLYLNDPACALAHYELYCQARPEDKQVKLWIADLRNRVGR
;
A
#
# COMPACT_ATOMS: atom_id res chain seq x y z
N MET A 1 17.67 -45.92 -6.80
CA MET A 1 16.50 -46.80 -7.02
C MET A 1 15.73 -46.27 -8.22
N ARG A 2 15.65 -47.08 -9.28
CA ARG A 2 15.27 -46.70 -10.65
C ARG A 2 13.88 -47.27 -10.96
N TRP A 3 12.96 -46.40 -11.35
CA TRP A 3 11.90 -46.52 -12.37
C TRP A 3 11.08 -47.81 -12.52
N SER A 4 9.76 -47.60 -12.34
CA SER A 4 8.64 -47.90 -13.25
C SER A 4 8.55 -49.26 -13.97
N ARG A 5 7.42 -49.94 -13.71
CA ARG A 5 6.86 -50.96 -14.60
C ARG A 5 6.34 -50.34 -15.89
N THR A 6 6.85 -50.85 -17.00
CA THR A 6 6.26 -50.83 -18.35
C THR A 6 5.21 -51.92 -18.50
N ARG A 7 4.22 -51.70 -19.38
CA ARG A 7 3.61 -52.69 -20.30
C ARG A 7 2.60 -51.97 -21.22
N THR A 8 2.90 -51.78 -22.50
CA THR A 8 2.64 -52.64 -23.69
C THR A 8 1.16 -52.71 -24.09
N TYR A 9 0.70 -52.66 -25.35
CA TYR A 9 1.26 -52.68 -26.72
C TYR A 9 0.11 -52.34 -27.71
N ALA A 10 0.43 -52.38 -29.00
CA ALA A 10 -0.43 -52.68 -30.17
C ALA A 10 -0.80 -51.48 -31.06
N GLY A 11 -0.01 -51.32 -32.12
CA GLY A 11 -0.41 -50.60 -33.32
C GLY A 11 -1.22 -51.46 -34.28
N TRP A 12 -1.99 -50.81 -35.14
CA TRP A 12 -2.41 -51.31 -36.44
C TRP A 12 -2.25 -50.19 -37.48
N VAL A 13 -1.63 -50.57 -38.58
CA VAL A 13 -1.40 -49.80 -39.80
C VAL A 13 -2.72 -49.62 -40.55
N LEU A 14 -2.99 -48.45 -41.14
CA LEU A 14 -3.34 -48.31 -42.57
C LEU A 14 -3.78 -46.89 -42.98
N LEU A 15 -3.27 -46.55 -44.17
CA LEU A 15 -3.86 -45.71 -45.21
C LEU A 15 -3.94 -44.19 -44.99
N VAL A 16 -2.86 -43.56 -45.44
CA VAL A 16 -2.86 -42.21 -46.02
C VAL A 16 -3.87 -42.16 -47.17
N THR A 17 -4.92 -41.36 -47.00
CA THR A 17 -5.65 -40.77 -48.12
C THR A 17 -5.62 -39.26 -47.93
N VAL A 18 -4.88 -38.59 -48.81
CA VAL A 18 -4.89 -37.13 -48.93
C VAL A 18 -6.08 -36.79 -49.82
N LEU A 19 -7.07 -36.11 -49.24
CA LEU A 19 -8.14 -35.43 -49.99
C LEU A 19 -8.06 -33.94 -49.64
N PRO A 20 -7.91 -33.04 -50.64
CA PRO A 20 -7.84 -31.61 -50.40
C PRO A 20 -9.26 -31.08 -50.20
N VAL A 21 -9.52 -30.43 -49.06
CA VAL A 21 -10.72 -29.60 -48.92
C VAL A 21 -10.31 -28.14 -48.76
N LEU A 22 -10.70 -27.44 -49.81
CA LEU A 22 -10.72 -26.01 -50.06
C LEU A 22 -11.16 -25.16 -48.85
N GLY A 23 -10.47 -24.01 -48.73
CA GLY A 23 -11.00 -22.70 -48.33
C GLY A 23 -12.15 -22.63 -47.35
N GLY A 24 -11.86 -22.16 -46.13
CA GLY A 24 -12.87 -21.74 -45.16
C GLY A 24 -12.35 -20.62 -44.26
N CYS A 25 -12.78 -19.40 -44.58
CA CYS A 25 -12.79 -18.16 -43.79
C CYS A 25 -12.17 -18.20 -42.37
N GLY A 26 -11.10 -17.44 -42.18
CA GLY A 26 -10.62 -17.05 -40.85
C GLY A 26 -11.65 -16.18 -40.13
N THR A 27 -12.38 -16.76 -39.19
CA THR A 27 -13.10 -15.99 -38.17
C THR A 27 -12.12 -15.61 -37.07
N LEU A 28 -11.63 -14.37 -37.15
CA LEU A 28 -11.08 -13.63 -36.02
C LEU A 28 -12.06 -13.73 -34.84
N LEU A 29 -11.71 -14.55 -33.85
CA LEU A 29 -12.31 -14.47 -32.53
C LEU A 29 -11.91 -13.10 -31.94
N LYS A 30 -12.75 -12.09 -32.18
CA LYS A 30 -12.77 -10.85 -31.41
C LYS A 30 -12.92 -11.26 -29.94
N SER A 31 -11.83 -11.19 -29.18
CA SER A 31 -11.94 -11.18 -27.73
C SER A 31 -12.80 -9.97 -27.39
N LYS A 32 -14.01 -10.22 -26.90
CA LYS A 32 -14.78 -9.17 -26.23
C LYS A 32 -13.97 -8.82 -25.00
N SER A 33 -13.21 -7.73 -25.07
CA SER A 33 -12.73 -7.04 -23.89
C SER A 33 -13.95 -6.83 -22.98
N ALA A 34 -13.93 -7.46 -21.80
CA ALA A 34 -14.87 -7.13 -20.75
C ALA A 34 -14.87 -5.61 -20.59
N PRO A 35 -16.03 -4.97 -20.36
CA PRO A 35 -16.06 -3.54 -20.12
C PRO A 35 -15.15 -3.30 -18.91
N VAL A 36 -14.08 -2.52 -19.12
CA VAL A 36 -13.29 -1.93 -18.04
C VAL A 36 -14.32 -1.26 -17.15
N ALA A 37 -14.53 -1.81 -15.95
CA ALA A 37 -15.40 -1.19 -14.97
C ALA A 37 -14.93 0.26 -14.86
N LYS A 38 -15.83 1.22 -15.13
CA LYS A 38 -15.54 2.63 -14.84
C LYS A 38 -15.08 2.65 -13.38
N GLU A 39 -13.81 3.00 -13.16
CA GLU A 39 -13.30 3.30 -11.84
C GLU A 39 -14.34 4.20 -11.18
N ALA A 40 -14.91 3.74 -10.07
CA ALA A 40 -15.67 4.62 -9.20
C ALA A 40 -14.80 5.86 -8.98
N PRO A 41 -15.35 7.09 -9.02
CA PRO A 41 -14.54 8.28 -8.83
C PRO A 41 -13.74 8.08 -7.55
N GLY A 42 -12.42 7.91 -7.71
CA GLY A 42 -11.50 7.74 -6.59
C GLY A 42 -11.67 8.93 -5.64
N PRO A 43 -11.20 8.82 -4.39
CA PRO A 43 -11.46 9.86 -3.41
C PRO A 43 -11.05 11.22 -3.95
N GLY A 44 -11.91 12.21 -3.71
CA GLY A 44 -11.67 13.57 -4.16
C GLY A 44 -10.45 14.13 -3.45
N LEU A 45 -9.35 14.30 -4.18
CA LEU A 45 -8.18 15.01 -3.67
C LEU A 45 -8.43 16.50 -3.80
N SER A 46 -8.43 17.23 -2.69
CA SER A 46 -8.52 18.69 -2.70
C SER A 46 -7.33 19.27 -1.94
N ARG A 47 -6.58 20.18 -2.56
CA ARG A 47 -5.56 20.95 -1.83
C ARG A 47 -6.25 21.85 -0.81
N LEU A 48 -5.61 22.05 0.34
CA LEU A 48 -6.06 23.03 1.33
C LEU A 48 -5.96 24.44 0.71
N SER A 49 -7.05 25.19 0.76
CA SER A 49 -7.15 26.53 0.14
C SER A 49 -6.99 27.67 1.15
N ASP A 50 -6.75 27.36 2.42
CA ASP A 50 -6.72 28.30 3.55
C ASP A 50 -5.29 28.74 3.94
N GLY A 51 -4.33 28.60 3.02
CA GLY A 51 -2.92 28.92 3.23
C GLY A 51 -2.14 27.87 4.01
N ARG A 52 -2.79 26.80 4.49
CA ARG A 52 -2.09 25.62 5.02
C ARG A 52 -1.57 24.76 3.87
N GLU A 53 -0.37 24.22 4.03
CA GLU A 53 0.14 23.20 3.13
C GLU A 53 -0.56 21.87 3.34
N GLY A 54 -0.94 21.19 2.27
CA GLY A 54 -1.44 19.83 2.31
C GLY A 54 -2.69 19.59 1.47
N PHE A 55 -3.35 18.47 1.75
CA PHE A 55 -4.48 17.98 0.98
C PHE A 55 -5.51 17.28 1.87
N ILE A 56 -6.73 17.20 1.36
CA ILE A 56 -7.85 16.46 1.91
C ILE A 56 -8.16 15.31 0.94
N ILE A 57 -8.29 14.11 1.49
CA ILE A 57 -8.84 12.95 0.80
C ILE A 57 -10.31 12.87 1.18
N ARG A 58 -11.21 13.07 0.20
CA ARG A 58 -12.67 12.99 0.40
C ARG A 58 -13.17 11.60 0.08
N GLU A 59 -13.89 10.99 1.02
CA GLU A 59 -14.45 9.64 0.93
C GLU A 59 -15.98 9.72 0.93
N VAL A 60 -16.66 8.86 0.17
CA VAL A 60 -18.12 8.86 -0.04
C VAL A 60 -18.72 7.52 0.40
N PRO A 61 -18.29 7.04 1.57
CA PRO A 61 -19.21 7.23 2.69
C PRO A 61 -18.67 8.24 3.70
N GLU A 62 -19.56 9.11 4.18
CA GLU A 62 -19.30 9.93 5.37
C GLU A 62 -19.86 9.22 6.60
N MET A 63 -19.20 9.39 7.74
CA MET A 63 -19.67 8.86 9.02
C MET A 63 -20.85 9.68 9.54
N ASP A 64 -21.88 9.03 10.13
CA ASP A 64 -22.94 9.73 10.85
C ASP A 64 -22.41 10.44 12.12
N GLU A 65 -23.24 11.27 12.76
CA GLU A 65 -22.79 12.06 13.92
C GLU A 65 -22.32 11.20 15.10
N ALA A 66 -23.02 10.10 15.39
CA ALA A 66 -22.66 9.20 16.48
C ALA A 66 -21.31 8.52 16.20
N SER A 67 -21.14 8.01 14.99
CA SER A 67 -19.92 7.38 14.51
C SER A 67 -18.75 8.36 14.49
N ARG A 68 -18.97 9.63 14.11
CA ARG A 68 -17.93 10.68 14.22
C ARG A 68 -17.51 10.94 15.67
N LYS A 69 -18.46 10.96 16.61
CA LYS A 69 -18.14 11.13 18.06
C LYS A 69 -17.33 9.94 18.58
N ASP A 70 -17.74 8.72 18.25
CA ASP A 70 -17.00 7.52 18.63
C ASP A 70 -15.61 7.49 18.01
N PHE A 71 -15.47 7.91 16.75
CA PHE A 71 -14.18 8.02 16.10
C PHE A 71 -13.27 9.02 16.79
N ALA A 72 -13.78 10.21 17.13
CA ALA A 72 -13.02 11.22 17.87
C ALA A 72 -12.57 10.69 19.24
N ARG A 73 -13.43 9.95 19.94
CA ARG A 73 -13.07 9.28 21.20
C ARG A 73 -11.98 8.22 20.98
N ALA A 74 -12.08 7.41 19.94
CA ALA A 74 -11.05 6.42 19.61
C ALA A 74 -9.68 7.08 19.31
N VAL A 75 -9.68 8.22 18.61
CA VAL A 75 -8.46 9.01 18.36
C VAL A 75 -7.87 9.56 19.67
N ALA A 76 -8.71 9.99 20.61
CA ALA A 76 -8.24 10.40 21.93
C ALA A 76 -7.57 9.23 22.69
N LEU A 77 -8.21 8.05 22.69
CA LEU A 77 -7.64 6.84 23.29
C LEU A 77 -6.29 6.45 22.68
N LEU A 78 -6.13 6.56 21.35
CA LEU A 78 -4.84 6.36 20.68
C LEU A 78 -3.77 7.35 21.16
N THR A 79 -4.15 8.62 21.33
CA THR A 79 -3.25 9.68 21.83
C THR A 79 -2.81 9.40 23.27
N GLU A 80 -3.74 8.91 24.10
CA GLU A 80 -3.49 8.47 25.47
C GLU A 80 -2.74 7.12 25.55
N LYS A 81 -2.50 6.48 24.41
CA LYS A 81 -1.88 5.16 24.27
C LYS A 81 -2.70 4.02 24.90
N ASP A 82 -3.99 4.24 25.13
CA ASP A 82 -4.92 3.19 25.48
C ASP A 82 -5.38 2.44 24.23
N TYR A 83 -4.44 1.69 23.66
CA TYR A 83 -4.64 0.99 22.40
C TYR A 83 -5.70 -0.11 22.52
N ALA A 84 -5.86 -0.73 23.68
CA ALA A 84 -6.83 -1.80 23.89
C ALA A 84 -8.27 -1.25 23.81
N GLN A 85 -8.56 -0.14 24.50
CA GLN A 85 -9.87 0.51 24.38
C GLN A 85 -10.09 1.11 23.00
N ALA A 86 -9.04 1.68 22.38
CA ALA A 86 -9.13 2.20 21.01
C ALA A 86 -9.53 1.09 20.02
N VAL A 87 -8.91 -0.10 20.10
CA VAL A 87 -9.27 -1.26 19.25
C VAL A 87 -10.75 -1.60 19.43
N ALA A 88 -11.19 -1.84 20.68
CA ALA A 88 -12.56 -2.25 20.94
C ALA A 88 -13.59 -1.25 20.38
N LEU A 89 -13.34 0.06 20.53
CA LEU A 89 -14.24 1.09 20.02
C LEU A 89 -14.22 1.18 18.49
N LEU A 90 -13.04 1.09 17.88
CA LEU A 90 -12.90 1.17 16.42
C LEU A 90 -13.45 -0.07 15.71
N GLU A 91 -13.37 -1.26 16.30
CA GLU A 91 -13.98 -2.47 15.75
C GLU A 91 -15.49 -2.33 15.65
N GLN A 92 -16.13 -1.87 16.72
CA GLN A 92 -17.56 -1.58 16.71
C GLN A 92 -17.92 -0.48 15.70
N LEU A 93 -17.02 0.49 15.50
CA LEU A 93 -17.23 1.60 14.58
C LEU A 93 -17.23 1.12 13.12
N ILE A 94 -16.29 0.26 12.72
CA ILE A 94 -16.20 -0.24 11.33
C ILE A 94 -17.37 -1.18 10.98
N GLU A 95 -17.99 -1.82 11.96
CA GLU A 95 -19.21 -2.60 11.77
C GLU A 95 -20.42 -1.71 11.43
N ARG A 96 -20.50 -0.53 12.06
CA ARG A 96 -21.61 0.44 11.84
C ARG A 96 -21.40 1.33 10.62
N SER A 97 -20.15 1.75 10.38
CA SER A 97 -19.76 2.68 9.33
C SER A 97 -18.67 2.07 8.43
N PRO A 98 -19.00 1.03 7.64
CA PRO A 98 -18.04 0.46 6.70
C PRO A 98 -17.73 1.45 5.57
N GLY A 99 -16.49 1.43 5.08
CA GLY A 99 -16.08 2.15 3.88
C GLY A 99 -15.37 3.48 4.09
N VAL A 100 -15.14 3.89 5.34
CA VAL A 100 -14.28 5.03 5.68
C VAL A 100 -12.88 4.52 6.03
N THR A 101 -11.83 5.05 5.43
CA THR A 101 -10.45 4.56 5.55
C THR A 101 -9.87 4.81 6.93
N ALA A 102 -10.16 5.96 7.53
CA ALA A 102 -9.48 6.44 8.74
C ALA A 102 -9.65 5.50 9.96
N PRO A 103 -10.84 4.94 10.26
CA PRO A 103 -10.98 3.91 11.30
C PRO A 103 -10.10 2.67 11.09
N TYR A 104 -9.97 2.16 9.85
CA TYR A 104 -9.12 1.00 9.58
C TYR A 104 -7.63 1.31 9.78
N ILE A 105 -7.17 2.50 9.38
CA ILE A 105 -5.79 2.94 9.63
C ILE A 105 -5.52 3.03 11.13
N ASN A 106 -6.44 3.63 11.88
CA ASN A 106 -6.32 3.79 13.33
C ASN A 106 -6.35 2.44 14.07
N LEU A 107 -7.15 1.48 13.60
CA LEU A 107 -7.10 0.10 14.08
C LEU A 107 -5.73 -0.51 13.85
N ALA A 108 -5.17 -0.35 12.66
CA ALA A 108 -3.87 -0.91 12.34
C ALA A 108 -2.74 -0.33 13.22
N ILE A 109 -2.78 0.98 13.48
CA ILE A 109 -1.85 1.65 14.40
C ILE A 109 -2.01 1.04 15.81
N ALA A 110 -3.24 0.95 16.32
CA ALA A 110 -3.50 0.36 17.64
C ALA A 110 -2.99 -1.07 17.74
N TYR A 111 -3.32 -1.91 16.74
CA TYR A 111 -2.90 -3.31 16.65
C TYR A 111 -1.38 -3.47 16.60
N ARG A 112 -0.67 -2.61 15.86
CA ARG A 112 0.79 -2.59 15.83
C ARG A 112 1.39 -2.30 17.21
N HIS A 113 0.76 -1.44 18.00
CA HIS A 113 1.22 -1.09 19.35
C HIS A 113 0.95 -2.16 20.40
N ILE A 114 -0.05 -3.02 20.20
CA ILE A 114 -0.32 -4.20 21.06
C ILE A 114 0.26 -5.50 20.50
N ASP A 115 1.27 -5.39 19.63
CA ASP A 115 2.02 -6.48 19.01
C ASP A 115 1.15 -7.54 18.30
N LYS A 116 0.14 -7.05 17.56
CA LYS A 116 -0.75 -7.84 16.70
C LYS A 116 -0.57 -7.44 15.21
N PRO A 117 0.59 -7.74 14.61
CA PRO A 117 0.95 -7.22 13.30
C PRO A 117 0.12 -7.81 12.14
N GLU A 118 -0.45 -9.00 12.28
CA GLU A 118 -1.31 -9.63 11.26
C GLU A 118 -2.65 -8.90 11.13
N GLN A 119 -3.27 -8.56 12.26
CA GLN A 119 -4.47 -7.73 12.29
C GLN A 119 -4.20 -6.33 11.74
N ALA A 120 -3.06 -5.73 12.10
CA ALA A 120 -2.66 -4.44 11.55
C ALA A 120 -2.54 -4.49 10.02
N GLU A 121 -1.88 -5.53 9.48
CA GLU A 121 -1.75 -5.72 8.04
C GLU A 121 -3.12 -5.89 7.35
N ALA A 122 -4.04 -6.66 7.95
CA ALA A 122 -5.37 -6.86 7.39
C ALA A 122 -6.15 -5.54 7.27
N HIS A 123 -6.14 -4.71 8.31
CA HIS A 123 -6.84 -3.41 8.26
C HIS A 123 -6.18 -2.41 7.32
N LEU A 124 -4.84 -2.41 7.17
CA LEU A 124 -4.16 -1.57 6.19
C LEU A 124 -4.50 -1.98 4.75
N LYS A 125 -4.61 -3.29 4.48
CA LYS A 125 -5.09 -3.77 3.18
C LYS A 125 -6.52 -3.34 2.90
N THR A 126 -7.41 -3.40 3.90
CA THR A 126 -8.78 -2.88 3.75
C THR A 126 -8.78 -1.38 3.46
N ALA A 127 -8.00 -0.60 4.21
CA ALA A 127 -7.85 0.84 3.96
C ALA A 127 -7.37 1.13 2.52
N LEU A 128 -6.35 0.40 2.04
CA LEU A 128 -5.83 0.57 0.68
C LEU A 128 -6.75 0.04 -0.42
N ASN A 129 -7.67 -0.88 -0.10
CA ASN A 129 -8.74 -1.28 -1.02
C ASN A 129 -9.82 -0.21 -1.16
N LEU A 130 -10.10 0.56 -0.10
CA LEU A 130 -11.04 1.69 -0.12
C LEU A 130 -10.44 2.88 -0.86
N VAL A 131 -9.19 3.22 -0.53
CA VAL A 131 -8.44 4.28 -1.18
C VAL A 131 -7.07 3.73 -1.61
N PRO A 132 -6.92 3.39 -2.90
CA PRO A 132 -5.63 3.02 -3.44
C PRO A 132 -4.58 4.09 -3.16
N ASP A 133 -3.40 3.64 -2.73
CA ASP A 133 -2.22 4.47 -2.47
C ASP A 133 -2.40 5.52 -1.38
N HIS A 134 -3.44 5.39 -0.54
CA HIS A 134 -3.70 6.31 0.57
C HIS A 134 -2.40 6.56 1.37
N PRO A 135 -1.95 7.81 1.55
CA PRO A 135 -0.61 8.11 2.00
C PRO A 135 -0.36 7.65 3.44
N VAL A 136 -1.33 7.84 4.33
CA VAL A 136 -1.22 7.38 5.73
C VAL A 136 -1.23 5.84 5.81
N ALA A 137 -2.15 5.15 5.14
CA ALA A 137 -2.19 3.69 5.12
C ALA A 137 -0.93 3.09 4.49
N SER A 138 -0.46 3.65 3.38
CA SER A 138 0.79 3.23 2.71
C SER A 138 1.99 3.45 3.63
N ASN A 139 2.02 4.56 4.36
CA ASN A 139 3.07 4.84 5.33
C ASN A 139 3.10 3.78 6.46
N GLU A 140 1.96 3.51 7.09
CA GLU A 140 1.87 2.49 8.14
C GLU A 140 2.15 1.07 7.60
N TYR A 141 1.73 0.77 6.37
CA TYR A 141 1.98 -0.55 5.78
C TYR A 141 3.45 -0.75 5.43
N GLY A 142 4.11 0.25 4.85
CA GLY A 142 5.54 0.20 4.63
C GLY A 142 6.33 0.07 5.93
N LEU A 143 5.90 0.73 7.02
CA LEU A 143 6.52 0.59 8.35
C LEU A 143 6.38 -0.84 8.87
N LEU A 144 5.20 -1.45 8.72
CA LEU A 144 4.93 -2.83 9.11
C LEU A 144 5.76 -3.82 8.27
N CYS A 145 5.80 -3.66 6.96
CA CYS A 145 6.62 -4.47 6.05
C CYS A 145 8.11 -4.36 6.41
N ARG A 146 8.61 -3.15 6.71
CA ARG A 146 9.99 -2.96 7.19
C ARG A 146 10.25 -3.69 8.51
N LYS A 147 9.34 -3.62 9.49
CA LYS A 147 9.45 -4.39 10.76
C LYS A 147 9.51 -5.91 10.49
N LYS A 148 8.76 -6.40 9.49
CA LYS A 148 8.74 -7.81 9.08
C LYS A 148 9.89 -8.21 8.13
N GLY A 149 10.81 -7.32 7.79
CA GLY A 149 11.91 -7.60 6.86
C GLY A 149 11.51 -7.65 5.38
N ARG A 150 10.26 -7.28 5.03
CA ARG A 150 9.73 -7.23 3.66
C ARG A 150 10.12 -5.92 2.98
N PHE A 151 11.43 -5.70 2.81
CA PHE A 151 11.98 -4.41 2.38
C PHE A 151 11.59 -4.01 0.96
N SER A 152 11.65 -4.95 0.00
CA SER A 152 11.29 -4.67 -1.40
C SER A 152 9.84 -4.22 -1.53
N GLU A 153 8.95 -4.82 -0.74
CA GLU A 153 7.53 -4.45 -0.72
C GLU A 153 7.30 -3.11 -0.02
N ALA A 154 7.98 -2.86 1.10
CA ALA A 154 7.92 -1.55 1.76
C ALA A 154 8.34 -0.43 0.80
N ARG A 155 9.41 -0.65 0.01
CA ARG A 155 9.88 0.29 -1.02
C ARG A 155 8.80 0.55 -2.07
N ALA A 156 8.23 -0.50 -2.65
CA ALA A 156 7.18 -0.38 -3.66
C ALA A 156 5.93 0.36 -3.15
N ILE A 157 5.49 0.08 -1.92
CA ILE A 157 4.35 0.77 -1.28
C ILE A 157 4.64 2.26 -1.13
N TYR A 158 5.83 2.62 -0.64
CA TYR A 158 6.21 4.03 -0.46
C TYR A 158 6.32 4.76 -1.80
N GLU A 159 7.01 4.17 -2.79
CA GLU A 159 7.21 4.79 -4.11
C GLU A 159 5.87 5.06 -4.80
N LYS A 160 4.98 4.06 -4.85
CA LYS A 160 3.65 4.21 -5.46
C LYS A 160 2.80 5.28 -4.77
N SER A 161 2.86 5.36 -3.44
CA SER A 161 2.12 6.39 -2.69
C SER A 161 2.73 7.78 -2.87
N ILE A 162 4.04 7.90 -3.01
CA ILE A 162 4.73 9.17 -3.30
C ILE A 162 4.38 9.69 -4.70
N GLU A 163 4.21 8.83 -5.69
CA GLU A 163 3.77 9.23 -7.04
C GLU A 163 2.41 9.94 -7.01
N ARG A 164 1.48 9.44 -6.18
CA ARG A 164 0.13 10.01 -6.05
C ARG A 164 0.07 11.18 -5.05
N PHE A 165 0.87 11.12 -3.98
CA PHE A 165 0.86 12.08 -2.87
C PHE A 165 2.27 12.62 -2.59
N PRO A 166 2.88 13.36 -3.53
CA PRO A 166 4.28 13.78 -3.43
C PRO A 166 4.58 14.74 -2.27
N GLU A 167 3.55 15.40 -1.75
CA GLU A 167 3.60 16.37 -0.63
C GLU A 167 3.35 15.69 0.74
N TYR A 168 3.08 14.38 0.79
CA TYR A 168 3.01 13.64 2.07
C TYR A 168 4.42 13.21 2.51
N TYR A 169 5.15 14.16 3.09
CA TYR A 169 6.56 14.03 3.46
C TYR A 169 6.93 12.85 4.39
N PRO A 170 6.07 12.33 5.29
CA PRO A 170 6.40 11.14 6.08
C PRO A 170 6.80 9.92 5.24
N LEU A 171 6.22 9.75 4.04
CA LEU A 171 6.61 8.68 3.12
C LEU A 171 8.06 8.85 2.66
N ARG A 172 8.47 10.07 2.29
CA ARG A 172 9.86 10.35 1.88
C ARG A 172 10.84 10.07 3.01
N ARG A 173 10.52 10.53 4.23
CA ARG A 173 11.35 10.24 5.40
C ARG A 173 11.51 8.74 5.63
N ASN A 174 10.41 7.98 5.59
CA ASN A 174 10.43 6.55 5.87
C ASN A 174 11.05 5.72 4.73
N LEU A 175 10.92 6.15 3.47
CA LEU A 175 11.65 5.56 2.34
C LEU A 175 13.15 5.85 2.43
N GLY A 176 13.54 7.06 2.83
CA GLY A 176 14.94 7.40 3.11
C GLY A 176 15.56 6.51 4.19
N ILE A 177 14.83 6.28 5.29
CA ILE A 177 15.23 5.36 6.37
C ILE A 177 15.37 3.92 5.85
N LEU A 178 14.43 3.47 5.02
CA LEU A 178 14.47 2.15 4.41
C LEU A 178 15.72 2.00 3.52
N CYS A 179 15.97 2.97 2.64
CA CYS A 179 17.12 2.98 1.73
C CYS A 179 18.46 2.98 2.48
N ASP A 180 18.60 3.83 3.50
CA ASP A 180 19.84 3.96 4.28
C ASP A 180 20.12 2.69 5.10
N LEU A 181 19.20 2.32 5.99
CA LEU A 181 19.49 1.35 7.05
C LEU A 181 19.31 -0.10 6.63
N TYR A 182 18.53 -0.39 5.59
CA TYR A 182 18.14 -1.76 5.25
C TYR A 182 18.52 -2.17 3.84
N LEU A 183 18.53 -1.23 2.89
CA LEU A 183 18.86 -1.53 1.48
C LEU A 183 20.30 -1.17 1.11
N ASN A 184 21.03 -0.47 1.99
CA ASN A 184 22.38 0.03 1.70
C ASN A 184 22.43 0.86 0.40
N ASP A 185 21.41 1.70 0.19
CA ASP A 185 21.24 2.57 -0.97
C ASP A 185 21.34 4.03 -0.53
N PRO A 186 22.57 4.55 -0.29
CA PRO A 186 22.76 5.89 0.25
C PRO A 186 22.36 7.00 -0.74
N ALA A 187 22.39 6.73 -2.05
CA ALA A 187 21.93 7.67 -3.06
C ALA A 187 20.41 7.86 -3.00
N CYS A 188 19.64 6.77 -2.92
CA CYS A 188 18.20 6.82 -2.65
C CYS A 188 17.91 7.58 -1.35
N ALA A 189 18.60 7.22 -0.26
CA ALA A 189 18.38 7.82 1.04
C ALA A 189 18.59 9.35 1.02
N LEU A 190 19.71 9.79 0.44
CA LEU A 190 20.06 11.21 0.34
C LEU A 190 18.99 11.98 -0.44
N ALA A 191 18.57 11.48 -1.60
CA ALA A 191 17.55 12.13 -2.43
C ALA A 191 16.23 12.33 -1.67
N HIS A 192 15.76 11.32 -0.94
CA HIS A 192 14.52 11.43 -0.18
C HIS A 192 14.63 12.32 1.05
N TYR A 193 15.76 12.27 1.78
CA TYR A 193 15.98 13.14 2.93
C TYR A 193 16.12 14.61 2.52
N GLU A 194 16.78 14.92 1.40
CA GLU A 194 16.89 16.29 0.90
C GLU A 194 15.51 16.87 0.55
N LEU A 195 14.68 16.11 -0.19
CA LEU A 195 13.30 16.53 -0.50
C LEU A 195 12.43 16.67 0.76
N TYR A 196 12.60 15.79 1.75
CA TYR A 196 11.92 15.94 3.04
C TYR A 196 12.38 17.22 3.77
N CYS A 197 13.69 17.47 3.82
CA CYS A 197 14.28 18.60 4.55
C CYS A 197 13.92 19.95 3.93
N GLN A 198 13.65 20.02 2.62
CA GLN A 198 13.13 21.23 1.98
C GLN A 198 11.79 21.66 2.59
N ALA A 199 10.92 20.70 2.92
CA ALA A 199 9.61 20.96 3.51
C ALA A 199 9.60 21.01 5.04
N ARG A 200 10.58 20.37 5.69
CA ARG A 200 10.75 20.34 7.15
C ARG A 200 12.17 20.77 7.53
N PRO A 201 12.57 22.02 7.23
CA PRO A 201 13.92 22.50 7.48
C PRO A 201 14.28 22.59 8.98
N GLU A 202 13.32 22.44 9.89
CA GLU A 202 13.52 22.41 11.33
C GLU A 202 13.95 21.04 11.87
N ASP A 203 13.78 19.95 11.10
CA ASP A 203 14.14 18.59 11.51
C ASP A 203 15.67 18.40 11.54
N LYS A 204 16.27 18.70 12.70
CA LYS A 204 17.72 18.58 12.94
C LYS A 204 18.23 17.15 12.75
N GLN A 205 17.41 16.14 13.03
CA GLN A 205 17.83 14.75 12.94
C GLN A 205 18.08 14.35 11.48
N VAL A 206 17.17 14.73 10.58
CA VAL A 206 17.33 14.44 9.15
C VAL A 206 18.53 15.21 8.56
N LYS A 207 18.79 16.44 9.02
CA LYS A 207 20.00 17.17 8.61
C LYS A 207 21.30 16.45 8.99
N LEU A 208 21.36 15.86 10.17
CA LEU A 208 22.51 15.07 10.59
C LEU A 208 22.68 13.82 9.71
N TRP A 209 21.58 13.12 9.39
CA TRP A 209 21.62 11.97 8.47
C TRP A 209 22.10 12.35 7.07
N ILE A 210 21.65 13.50 6.53
CA ILE A 210 22.14 14.03 5.25
C ILE A 210 23.64 14.31 5.30
N ALA A 211 24.13 14.97 6.35
CA ALA A 211 25.56 15.29 6.49
C ALA A 211 26.42 14.01 6.56
N ASP A 212 25.97 13.02 7.33
CA ASP A 212 26.62 11.72 7.43
C ASP A 212 26.62 10.97 6.07
N LEU A 213 25.48 10.91 5.37
CA LEU A 213 25.38 10.30 4.04
C LEU A 213 26.32 10.96 3.02
N ARG A 214 26.40 12.29 3.00
CA ARG A 214 27.31 13.02 2.11
C ARG A 214 28.78 12.66 2.36
N ASN A 215 29.16 12.47 3.63
CA ASN A 215 30.50 12.00 3.98
C ASN A 215 30.77 10.56 3.54
N ARG A 216 29.74 9.70 3.54
CA ARG A 216 29.84 8.31 3.06
C ARG A 216 29.93 8.21 1.54
N VAL A 217 29.17 9.03 0.81
CA VAL A 217 29.09 9.02 -0.67
C VAL A 217 30.22 9.81 -1.34
N GLY A 218 30.79 10.82 -0.67
CA GLY A 218 31.89 11.63 -1.19
C GLY A 218 33.30 11.02 -1.00
N ARG A 219 33.40 9.80 -0.49
CA ARG A 219 34.64 9.01 -0.39
C ARG A 219 34.67 7.94 -1.47
#